data_AF-A0A1F4FDG6-F1
#
_entry.id   AF-A0A1F4FDG6-F1
#
_cell.length_a   1.000
_cell.length_b   1.000
_cell.length_c   1.000
_cell.angle_alpha   90.00
_cell.angle_beta   90.00
_cell.angle_gamma   90.00
#
_symmetry.space_group_name_H-M   'P 1'
#
loop_
_entity.id
_entity.type
_entity.pdbx_description
1 polymer ?
#
loop_
_entity_poly.entity_id
_entity_poly.type
_entity_poly.pdbx_seq_one_letter_code
_entity_poly.pdbx_strand_id
1 'polypeptide(L)' 'MTDLVYRRSVEMAAEILGSHDGVAQFLGTTVDVVAGWVAGTAEPPASFVVRLVELIEQKTVNAARVATVDRSRRDEPI' A
#
# COMPACT_ATOMS: atom_id res chain seq x y z
N MET A 1 -14.29 -11.03 9.39
CA MET A 1 -13.20 -11.41 8.46
C MET A 1 -12.76 -10.26 7.59
N THR A 2 -13.65 -9.41 7.08
CA THR A 2 -13.35 -8.27 6.22
C THR A 2 -12.48 -7.20 6.88
N ASP A 3 -12.70 -6.96 8.18
CA ASP A 3 -11.95 -5.99 9.00
C ASP A 3 -10.42 -6.23 9.00
N LEU A 4 -9.99 -7.49 9.06
CA LEU A 4 -8.56 -7.87 9.01
C LEU A 4 -7.92 -7.51 7.66
N VAL A 5 -8.66 -7.68 6.56
CA VAL A 5 -8.16 -7.37 5.21
C VAL A 5 -8.03 -5.86 5.05
N TYR A 6 -9.03 -5.09 5.49
CA TYR A 6 -9.00 -3.64 5.40
C TYR A 6 -7.88 -3.04 6.23
N ARG A 7 -7.75 -3.47 7.49
CA ARG A 7 -6.63 -3.05 8.33
C ARG A 7 -5.29 -3.40 7.70
N ARG A 8 -5.12 -4.63 7.19
CA ARG A 8 -3.84 -5.04 6.60
C ARG A 8 -3.50 -4.24 5.34
N SER A 9 -4.48 -3.90 4.51
CA SER A 9 -4.27 -3.03 3.34
C SER A 9 -3.85 -1.63 3.74
N VAL A 10 -4.44 -1.04 4.78
CA VAL A 10 -4.03 0.27 5.30
C VAL A 10 -2.59 0.24 5.82
N GLU A 11 -2.24 -0.78 6.60
CA GLU A 11 -0.88 -0.95 7.15
C GLU A 11 0.16 -1.12 6.02
N MET A 12 -0.11 -1.95 5.02
CA MET A 12 0.80 -2.12 3.87
C MET A 12 0.95 -0.83 3.05
N ALA A 13 -0.13 -0.09 2.86
CA ALA A 13 -0.04 1.21 2.20
C ALA A 13 0.75 2.23 3.03
N ALA A 14 0.64 2.19 4.36
CA ALA A 14 1.43 3.02 5.27
C ALA A 14 2.92 2.65 5.21
N GLU A 15 3.26 1.36 5.14
CA GLU A 15 4.64 0.90 4.91
C GLU A 15 5.19 1.46 3.58
N ILE A 16 4.38 1.50 2.52
CA ILE A 16 4.75 2.03 1.20
C ILE A 16 4.90 3.56 1.20
N LEU A 17 3.98 4.27 1.84
CA LEU A 17 3.91 5.74 1.84
C LEU A 17 4.73 6.37 2.98
N GLY A 18 5.21 5.56 3.91
CA GLY A 18 6.03 5.95 5.05
C GLY A 18 5.27 6.26 6.34
N SER A 19 3.95 6.46 6.29
CA SER A 19 3.12 6.72 7.48
C SER A 19 1.61 6.63 7.21
N HIS A 20 0.80 6.61 8.28
CA HIS A 20 -0.65 6.79 8.20
C HIS A 20 -1.06 8.19 7.72
N ASP A 21 -0.28 9.23 8.01
CA ASP A 21 -0.47 10.56 7.41
C ASP A 21 -0.29 10.53 5.89
N GLY A 22 0.69 9.76 5.39
CA GLY A 22 0.88 9.56 3.96
C GLY A 22 -0.33 8.88 3.30
N VAL A 23 -0.90 7.88 3.97
CA VAL A 23 -2.15 7.22 3.54
C VAL A 23 -3.31 8.22 3.50
N ALA A 24 -3.46 9.05 4.53
CA ALA A 24 -4.50 10.06 4.60
C ALA A 24 -4.38 11.08 3.46
N GLN A 25 -3.16 11.58 3.21
CA GLN A 25 -2.88 12.49 2.10
C GLN A 25 -3.15 11.84 0.74
N PHE A 26 -2.72 10.59 0.54
CA PHE A 26 -2.95 9.85 -0.70
C PHE A 26 -4.45 9.67 -1.00
N LEU A 27 -5.24 9.38 0.03
CA LEU A 27 -6.69 9.18 -0.10
C LEU A 27 -7.49 10.48 -0.10
N GLY A 28 -6.90 11.60 0.31
CA GLY A 28 -7.60 12.88 0.48
C GLY A 28 -8.53 12.88 1.70
N THR A 29 -8.08 12.27 2.79
CA THR A 29 -8.82 12.17 4.07
C THR A 29 -7.95 12.61 5.25
N THR A 30 -8.38 12.37 6.49
CA THR A 30 -7.63 12.72 7.71
C THR A 30 -7.00 11.50 8.36
N VAL A 31 -5.93 11.73 9.12
CA VAL A 31 -5.23 10.66 9.86
C VAL A 31 -6.13 10.01 10.92
N ASP A 32 -7.05 10.77 11.54
CA ASP A 32 -8.00 10.24 12.53
C ASP A 32 -8.94 9.19 11.91
N VAL A 33 -9.40 9.45 10.68
CA VAL A 33 -10.24 8.51 9.94
C VAL A 33 -9.45 7.24 9.62
N VAL A 34 -8.18 7.37 9.19
CA VAL A 34 -7.29 6.23 8.95
C VAL A 34 -7.04 5.44 10.23
N ALA A 35 -6.80 6.11 11.36
CA ALA A 35 -6.60 5.48 12.66
C ALA A 35 -7.84 4.69 13.10
N GLY A 36 -9.05 5.19 12.79
CA GLY A 36 -10.29 4.48 13.04
C GLY A 36 -10.41 3.16 12.28
N TRP A 37 -9.89 3.09 11.05
CA TRP A 37 -9.84 1.85 10.27
C TRP A 37 -8.83 0.85 10.83
N VAL A 38 -7.67 1.33 11.27
CA VAL A 38 -6.64 0.49 11.88
C VAL A 38 -7.10 -0.08 13.24
N ALA A 39 -7.84 0.72 14.00
CA ALA A 39 -8.41 0.34 15.27
C ALA A 39 -9.67 -0.56 15.13
N GLY A 40 -10.20 -0.74 13.91
CA GLY A 40 -11.44 -1.48 13.67
C GLY A 40 -12.69 -0.76 14.23
N THR A 41 -12.58 0.53 14.55
CA THR A 41 -13.71 1.33 15.06
C THR A 41 -14.53 1.94 13.93
N ALA A 42 -14.02 1.92 12.71
CA ALA A 42 -14.70 2.34 11.49
C ALA A 42 -14.26 1.48 10.31
N GLU A 43 -15.12 1.32 9.30
CA GLU A 43 -14.75 0.65 8.06
C GLU A 43 -14.41 1.67 6.96
N PRO A 44 -13.36 1.43 6.15
CA PRO A 44 -13.06 2.28 5.01
C PRO A 44 -14.11 2.12 3.91
N PRO A 45 -14.46 3.21 3.19
CA PRO A 45 -15.24 3.12 1.97
C PRO A 45 -14.57 2.18 0.95
N ALA A 46 -15.37 1.40 0.22
CA ALA A 46 -14.87 0.47 -0.78
C ALA A 46 -13.95 1.14 -1.83
N SER A 47 -14.25 2.38 -2.22
CA SER A 47 -13.42 3.17 -3.14
C SER A 47 -12.01 3.43 -2.61
N PHE A 48 -11.86 3.63 -1.30
CA PHE A 48 -10.55 3.81 -0.68
C PHE A 48 -9.79 2.49 -0.61
N VAL A 49 -10.47 1.39 -0.29
CA VAL A 49 -9.86 0.05 -0.30
C VAL A 49 -9.29 -0.27 -1.67
N VAL A 50 -10.04 -0.02 -2.75
CA VAL A 50 -9.58 -0.25 -4.13
C VAL A 50 -8.30 0.56 -4.42
N ARG A 51 -8.28 1.85 -4.09
CA ARG A 51 -7.11 2.71 -4.32
C ARG A 51 -5.87 2.26 -3.53
N LEU A 52 -6.05 1.77 -2.31
CA LEU A 52 -4.95 1.22 -1.50
C LEU A 52 -4.39 -0.07 -2.12
N VAL A 53 -5.27 -0.95 -2.61
CA VAL A 53 -4.86 -2.18 -3.30
C VAL A 53 -4.09 -1.85 -4.58
N GLU A 54 -4.59 -0.92 -5.41
CA GLU A 54 -3.90 -0.47 -6.62
C GLU A 54 -2.48 0.06 -6.32
N LEU A 55 -2.32 0.85 -5.25
CA LEU A 55 -1.01 1.33 -4.81
C LEU A 55 -0.06 0.18 -4.44
N ILE A 56 -0.56 -0.79 -3.68
CA ILE A 56 0.22 -1.96 -3.23
C ILE A 56 0.63 -2.80 -4.43
N GLU A 57 -0.27 -3.05 -5.37
CA GLU A 57 0.00 -3.79 -6.60
C GLU A 57 1.03 -3.08 -7.47
N GLN A 58 0.89 -1.76 -7.69
CA GLN A 58 1.82 -0.98 -8.50
C GLN A 58 3.25 -1.03 -7.92
N LYS A 59 3.40 -0.95 -6.61
CA LYS A 59 4.72 -1.05 -5.96
C LYS A 59 5.29 -2.46 -6.04
N THR A 60 4.46 -3.48 -5.86
CA THR A 60 4.89 -4.89 -5.95
C THR A 60 5.35 -5.24 -7.37
N VAL A 61 4.59 -4.83 -8.39
CA VAL A 61 4.94 -5.03 -9.80
C VAL A 61 6.21 -4.28 -10.17
N ASN A 62 6.36 -3.02 -9.73
CA ASN A 62 7.59 -2.27 -9.96
C ASN A 62 8.80 -2.90 -9.27
N ALA A 63 8.66 -3.39 -8.04
CA ALA A 63 9.73 -4.10 -7.35
C ALA A 63 10.15 -5.38 -8.09
N ALA A 64 9.19 -6.16 -8.58
CA ALA A 64 9.46 -7.36 -9.37
C ALA A 64 10.19 -7.04 -10.69
N ARG A 65 9.78 -5.97 -11.39
CA ARG A 65 10.46 -5.50 -12.60
C ARG A 65 11.90 -5.07 -12.34
N VAL A 66 12.14 -4.29 -11.29
CA VAL A 66 13.50 -3.85 -10.91
C VAL A 66 14.40 -5.06 -10.61
N ALA A 67 13.89 -6.06 -9.89
CA ALA A 67 14.65 -7.28 -9.59
C ALA A 67 15.00 -8.10 -10.84
N THR A 68 14.13 -8.12 -11.87
CA THR A 68 14.44 -8.77 -13.15
C THR A 68 15.48 -8.02 -13.98
N VAL A 69 15.51 -6.68 -13.93
CA VAL A 69 16.51 -5.88 -14.66
C VAL A 69 17.90 -6.03 -14.05
N ASP A 70 18.01 -6.11 -12.71
CA ASP A 70 19.30 -6.27 -12.03
C ASP A 70 20.01 -7.59 -12.40
N ARG A 71 19.25 -8.67 -12.59
CA ARG A 71 19.81 -9.96 -13.02
C ARG A 71 20.39 -9.90 -14.44
N SER A 72 19.72 -9.20 -15.36
CA SER A 72 20.14 -9.15 -16.76
C SER A 72 21.45 -8.38 -17.00
N ARG A 73 21.88 -7.53 -16.05
CA ARG A 73 23.17 -6.81 -16.12
C ARG A 73 24.36 -7.60 -15.58
N ARG A 74 24.13 -8.72 -14.88
CA ARG A 74 25.21 -9.56 -14.31
C ARG A 74 25.71 -10.66 -15.24
N ASP A 75 25.04 -10.87 -16.37
CA ASP A 75 25.34 -11.92 -17.36
C ASP A 75 26.01 -11.36 -18.64
N GLU A 76 26.66 -10.20 -18.57
CA GLU A 76 27.52 -9.71 -19.67
C GLU A 76 28.97 -10.17 -19.43
N PRO A 77 29.49 -11.14 -20.19
CA PRO A 77 30.88 -11.58 -20.07
C PRO A 77 31.81 -10.49 -20.62
N ILE A 78 32.81 -10.12 -19.81
CA ILE A 78 33.94 -9.26 -20.20
C ILE A 78 34.88 -10.03 -21.12
#